data_AF-A0A957IN58-F1
#
_entry.id   AF-A0A957IN58-F1
#
_cell.length_a   1.000
_cell.length_b   1.000
_cell.length_c   1.000
_cell.angle_alpha   90.00
_cell.angle_beta   90.00
_cell.angle_gamma   90.00
#
_symmetry.space_group_name_H-M   'P 1'
#
loop_
_entity.id
_entity.type
_entity.pdbx_description
1 polymer ?
#
loop_
_entity_poly.entity_id
_entity_poly.type
_entity_poly.pdbx_seq_one_letter_code
_entity_poly.pdbx_strand_id
1 'polypeptide(L)'
;MKNTLHKPVPRCTISLWLWYTLPTLICKQIRRFKYVKHFLSIAALTPDELHHLLALATQLKDEWRNGGNKPILKGKSLALVFQKPSLRTRVSFEMGMVHLGGYALYLSPNEIKMGGRESVPDVARVLSGYVDGVMARVFAHEHIL
;
A
#
# COMPACT_ATOMS: atom_id res chain seq x y z
N MET A 1 37.32 25.64 -54.96
CA MET A 1 35.90 25.98 -54.78
C MET A 1 35.12 24.68 -54.58
N LYS A 2 34.49 24.53 -53.39
CA LYS A 2 33.26 23.78 -53.01
C LYS A 2 32.93 22.48 -53.79
N ASN A 3 32.55 21.34 -53.21
CA ASN A 3 32.27 20.95 -51.83
C ASN A 3 32.26 19.40 -51.78
N THR A 4 32.91 18.90 -50.74
CA THR A 4 32.89 17.58 -50.07
C THR A 4 31.48 17.04 -49.75
N LEU A 5 31.16 15.76 -49.49
CA LEU A 5 31.87 14.47 -49.31
C LEU A 5 30.83 13.32 -49.23
N HIS A 6 31.24 12.11 -49.65
CA HIS A 6 30.86 10.73 -49.23
C HIS A 6 29.40 10.21 -49.31
N LYS A 7 29.04 9.23 -50.18
CA LYS A 7 29.39 7.77 -50.30
C LYS A 7 28.82 6.89 -49.16
N PRO A 8 28.54 5.57 -49.34
CA PRO A 8 27.66 4.90 -50.32
C PRO A 8 26.74 3.81 -49.67
N VAL A 9 25.89 3.19 -50.51
CA VAL A 9 25.15 1.88 -50.46
C VAL A 9 25.92 0.68 -49.80
N PRO A 10 25.37 -0.56 -49.62
CA PRO A 10 24.03 -1.14 -49.90
C PRO A 10 23.49 -2.18 -48.85
N ARG A 11 22.34 -2.80 -49.17
CA ARG A 11 21.72 -3.99 -48.55
C ARG A 11 22.48 -5.30 -48.81
N CYS A 12 22.45 -6.23 -47.84
CA CYS A 12 22.35 -7.71 -47.99
C CYS A 12 22.08 -8.32 -46.60
N THR A 13 20.95 -8.97 -46.33
CA THR A 13 20.67 -10.43 -46.40
C THR A 13 21.48 -11.30 -45.40
N ILE A 14 20.76 -12.21 -44.72
CA ILE A 14 21.18 -13.42 -43.98
C ILE A 14 21.47 -13.21 -42.48
N SER A 15 20.65 -13.80 -41.59
CA SER A 15 21.02 -15.03 -40.87
C SER A 15 20.00 -15.40 -39.80
N LEU A 16 19.51 -16.63 -39.92
CA LEU A 16 19.01 -17.51 -38.85
C LEU A 16 20.09 -17.62 -37.73
N TRP A 17 19.70 -18.03 -36.52
CA TRP A 17 20.53 -18.28 -35.31
C TRP A 17 20.72 -17.10 -34.35
N LEU A 18 19.76 -16.91 -33.42
CA LEU A 18 19.96 -17.11 -31.98
C LEU A 18 18.61 -16.94 -31.23
N TRP A 19 17.67 -17.84 -31.49
CA TRP A 19 16.77 -18.27 -30.42
C TRP A 19 17.54 -19.35 -29.65
N TYR A 20 17.39 -19.39 -28.32
CA TYR A 20 18.20 -20.16 -27.34
C TYR A 20 19.46 -19.48 -26.80
N THR A 21 19.29 -18.40 -26.04
CA THR A 21 19.92 -18.22 -24.72
C THR A 21 19.31 -17.01 -24.03
N LEU A 22 18.16 -17.18 -23.35
CA LEU A 22 17.77 -16.48 -22.12
C LEU A 22 16.35 -16.87 -21.63
N PRO A 23 15.99 -18.15 -21.42
CA PRO A 23 14.82 -18.47 -20.62
C PRO A 23 15.26 -18.81 -19.20
N THR A 24 15.49 -17.84 -18.31
CA THR A 24 15.51 -18.12 -16.85
C THR A 24 15.62 -16.94 -15.88
N LEU A 25 15.74 -15.68 -16.34
CA LEU A 25 15.95 -14.56 -15.41
C LEU A 25 14.76 -13.61 -15.19
N ILE A 26 13.64 -13.80 -15.90
CA ILE A 26 12.45 -12.94 -15.73
C ILE A 26 11.35 -13.62 -14.89
N CYS A 27 11.39 -14.94 -14.69
CA CYS A 27 10.29 -15.68 -14.03
C CYS A 27 10.53 -16.02 -12.54
N LYS A 28 11.65 -15.59 -11.92
CA LYS A 28 11.97 -15.92 -10.51
C LYS A 28 11.77 -14.76 -9.52
N GLN A 29 11.35 -13.58 -9.98
CA GLN A 29 11.14 -12.39 -9.15
C GLN A 29 9.66 -12.08 -8.84
N ILE A 30 8.76 -13.08 -8.90
CA ILE A 30 7.33 -12.93 -8.53
C ILE A 30 6.97 -13.87 -7.37
N ARG A 31 7.90 -14.11 -6.45
CA ARG A 31 7.63 -14.79 -5.17
C ARG A 31 8.25 -14.06 -4.00
N ARG A 32 7.84 -12.79 -3.83
CA ARG A 32 8.17 -12.01 -2.63
C ARG A 32 6.99 -11.16 -2.12
N PHE A 33 5.76 -11.65 -2.24
CA PHE A 33 4.67 -11.23 -1.34
C PHE A 33 4.85 -11.96 0.00
N LYS A 34 5.88 -11.56 0.75
CA LYS A 34 6.15 -12.07 2.10
C LYS A 34 5.41 -11.14 3.08
N TYR A 35 4.27 -11.64 3.59
CA TYR A 35 3.41 -11.14 4.67
C TYR A 35 2.71 -9.78 4.46
N VAL A 36 1.47 -9.83 3.99
CA VAL A 36 0.48 -8.81 4.40
C VAL A 36 0.19 -9.06 5.88
N LYS A 37 0.83 -8.29 6.76
CA LYS A 37 0.66 -8.44 8.21
C LYS A 37 -0.59 -7.66 8.63
N HIS A 38 -1.73 -8.35 8.65
CA HIS A 38 -2.98 -7.76 9.10
C HIS A 38 -2.98 -7.63 10.62
N PHE A 39 -3.31 -6.43 11.12
CA PHE A 39 -3.58 -6.22 12.54
C PHE A 39 -5.07 -6.46 12.81
N LEU A 40 -5.43 -7.73 13.05
CA LEU A 40 -6.81 -8.14 13.30
C LEU A 40 -7.14 -8.24 14.79
N SER A 41 -6.18 -8.74 15.56
CA SER A 41 -6.32 -8.96 16.99
C SER A 41 -4.97 -8.80 17.68
N ILE A 42 -5.00 -8.24 18.89
CA ILE A 42 -3.81 -8.14 19.76
C ILE A 42 -3.33 -9.55 20.15
N ALA A 43 -4.23 -10.52 20.26
CA ALA A 43 -3.89 -11.90 20.59
C ALA A 43 -3.09 -12.63 19.49
N ALA A 44 -3.06 -12.08 18.27
CA ALA A 44 -2.25 -12.61 17.18
C ALA A 44 -0.79 -12.11 17.21
N LEU A 45 -0.46 -11.16 18.10
CA LEU A 45 0.90 -10.67 18.27
C LEU A 45 1.66 -11.50 19.30
N THR A 46 2.94 -11.76 19.03
CA THR A 46 3.83 -12.27 20.07
C THR A 46 4.14 -11.16 21.09
N PRO A 47 4.57 -11.52 22.33
CA PRO A 47 4.98 -10.53 23.32
C PRO A 47 6.05 -9.55 22.78
N ASP A 48 7.05 -10.06 22.05
CA ASP A 48 8.11 -9.25 21.46
C ASP A 48 7.58 -8.26 20.42
N GLU A 49 6.63 -8.68 19.58
CA GLU A 49 6.00 -7.81 18.59
C GLU A 49 5.17 -6.71 19.25
N LEU A 50 4.46 -7.03 20.33
CA LEU A 50 3.72 -6.05 21.11
C LEU A 50 4.66 -5.05 21.77
N HIS A 51 5.75 -5.50 22.38
CA HIS A 51 6.76 -4.62 22.97
C HIS A 51 7.40 -3.71 21.92
N HIS A 52 7.71 -4.24 20.74
CA HIS A 52 8.23 -3.46 19.63
C HIS A 52 7.24 -2.39 19.16
N LEU A 53 5.95 -2.73 19.06
CA LEU A 53 4.90 -1.79 18.68
C LEU A 53 4.77 -0.63 19.69
N LEU A 54 4.82 -0.94 21.00
CA LEU A 54 4.75 0.06 22.07
C LEU A 54 6.01 0.95 22.11
N ALA A 55 7.19 0.38 21.89
CA ALA A 55 8.43 1.13 21.77
C ALA A 55 8.38 2.10 20.57
N LEU A 56 7.92 1.62 19.41
CA LEU A 56 7.73 2.45 18.22
C LEU A 56 6.74 3.59 18.47
N ALA A 57 5.61 3.32 19.12
CA ALA A 57 4.63 4.36 19.46
C ALA A 57 5.22 5.45 20.37
N THR A 58 6.08 5.06 21.31
CA THR A 58 6.78 6.01 22.21
C THR A 58 7.79 6.85 21.42
N GLN A 59 8.61 6.21 20.59
CA GLN A 59 9.56 6.89 19.72
C GLN A 59 8.86 7.92 18.80
N LEU A 60 7.78 7.53 18.11
CA LEU A 60 7.06 8.44 17.23
C LEU A 60 6.44 9.62 17.99
N LYS A 61 5.99 9.40 19.23
CA LYS A 61 5.47 10.48 20.09
C LYS A 61 6.56 11.46 20.48
N ASP A 62 7.76 10.98 20.81
CA ASP A 62 8.89 11.83 21.18
C ASP A 62 9.46 12.57 19.96
N GLU A 63 9.55 11.91 18.80
CA GLU A 63 9.89 12.56 17.53
C GLU A 63 8.92 13.70 17.19
N TRP A 64 7.60 13.47 17.34
CA TRP A 64 6.60 14.51 17.12
C TRP A 64 6.83 15.73 18.02
N ARG A 65 7.15 15.50 19.30
CA ARG A 65 7.42 16.57 20.28
C ARG A 65 8.71 17.33 19.98
N ASN A 66 9.69 16.69 19.35
CA ASN A 66 11.01 17.25 19.08
C ASN A 66 11.12 17.95 17.72
N GLY A 67 9.99 18.33 17.10
CA GLY A 67 9.98 19.07 15.83
C GLY A 67 9.25 18.39 14.69
N GLY A 68 8.57 17.26 14.96
CA GLY A 68 7.71 16.57 13.99
C GLY A 68 8.26 15.22 13.55
N ASN A 69 7.36 14.35 13.09
CA ASN A 69 7.74 13.03 12.60
C ASN A 69 8.35 13.12 11.20
N LYS A 70 9.23 12.17 10.90
CA LYS A 70 9.69 11.94 9.53
C LYS A 70 8.50 11.47 8.67
N PRO A 71 8.41 11.88 7.40
CA PRO A 71 7.27 11.54 6.54
C PRO A 71 7.41 10.12 5.98
N ILE A 72 7.34 9.11 6.86
CA ILE A 72 7.53 7.68 6.53
C ILE A 72 6.41 7.17 5.61
N LEU A 73 5.21 7.74 5.72
CA LEU A 73 4.03 7.38 4.94
C LEU A 73 3.79 8.35 3.77
N LYS A 74 4.82 9.08 3.32
CA LYS A 74 4.68 10.02 2.22
C LYS A 74 4.15 9.35 0.95
N GLY A 75 3.04 9.89 0.43
CA GLY A 75 2.39 9.37 -0.76
C GLY A 75 1.62 8.06 -0.53
N LYS A 76 1.41 7.66 0.72
CA LYS A 76 0.59 6.51 1.10
C LYS A 76 -0.81 6.93 1.47
N SER A 77 -1.80 6.16 1.05
CA SER A 77 -3.21 6.40 1.34
C SER A 77 -3.81 5.29 2.22
N LEU A 78 -4.62 5.68 3.21
CA LEU A 78 -5.32 4.80 4.13
C LEU A 78 -6.83 5.03 4.03
N ALA A 79 -7.61 4.01 3.66
CA ALA A 79 -9.07 4.07 3.76
C ALA A 79 -9.52 3.78 5.20
N LEU A 80 -10.33 4.68 5.77
CA LEU A 80 -10.96 4.53 7.08
C LEU A 80 -12.45 4.20 6.90
N VAL A 81 -12.79 2.94 7.07
CA VAL A 81 -14.11 2.38 6.84
C VAL A 81 -14.84 2.22 8.18
N PHE A 82 -15.94 2.94 8.38
CA PHE A 82 -16.70 2.88 9.62
C PHE A 82 -18.14 2.41 9.38
N GLN A 83 -18.56 1.35 10.08
CA GLN A 83 -19.97 1.00 10.22
C GLN A 83 -20.62 1.67 11.44
N LYS A 84 -19.83 1.97 12.48
CA LYS A 84 -20.24 2.79 13.63
C LYS A 84 -19.38 4.04 13.71
N PRO A 85 -19.97 5.26 13.76
CA PRO A 85 -19.19 6.47 13.86
C PRO A 85 -18.37 6.48 15.16
N SER A 86 -17.09 6.83 15.06
CA SER A 86 -16.23 6.99 16.24
C SER A 86 -15.21 8.10 16.04
N LEU A 87 -15.44 9.22 16.73
CA LEU A 87 -14.59 10.39 16.61
C LEU A 87 -13.15 10.12 17.04
N ARG A 88 -12.95 9.46 18.19
CA ARG A 88 -11.61 9.16 18.72
C ARG A 88 -10.78 8.33 17.75
N THR A 89 -11.38 7.29 17.18
CA THR A 89 -10.69 6.43 16.22
C THR A 89 -10.44 7.15 14.90
N ARG A 90 -11.44 7.88 14.37
CA ARG A 90 -11.25 8.65 13.13
C ARG A 90 -10.09 9.63 13.28
N VAL A 91 -10.18 10.50 14.28
CA VAL A 91 -9.19 11.57 14.50
C VAL A 91 -7.80 10.99 14.78
N SER A 92 -7.68 9.91 15.55
CA SER A 92 -6.38 9.31 15.84
C SER A 92 -5.68 8.77 14.59
N PHE A 93 -6.42 8.07 13.72
CA PHE A 93 -5.86 7.50 12.50
C PHE A 93 -5.60 8.55 11.43
N GLU A 94 -6.51 9.51 11.29
CA GLU A 94 -6.39 10.63 10.36
C GLU A 94 -5.16 11.49 10.70
N MET A 95 -5.02 11.90 11.97
CA MET A 95 -3.84 12.65 12.42
C MET A 95 -2.57 11.82 12.35
N GLY A 96 -2.62 10.52 12.65
CA GLY A 96 -1.47 9.62 12.52
C GLY A 96 -0.94 9.56 11.08
N MET A 97 -1.83 9.47 10.09
CA MET A 97 -1.45 9.52 8.67
C MET A 97 -0.86 10.88 8.31
N VAL A 98 -1.51 11.97 8.71
CA VAL A 98 -1.05 13.35 8.43
C VAL A 98 0.34 13.60 9.02
N HIS A 99 0.56 13.23 10.29
CA HIS A 99 1.86 13.40 10.96
C HIS A 99 2.98 12.66 10.24
N LEU A 100 2.69 11.49 9.66
CA LEU A 100 3.65 10.68 8.91
C LEU A 100 3.69 11.03 7.41
N GLY A 101 3.01 12.09 6.98
CA GLY A 101 3.01 12.57 5.59
C GLY A 101 2.12 11.80 4.62
N GLY A 102 1.26 10.92 5.12
CA GLY A 102 0.29 10.16 4.35
C GLY A 102 -1.08 10.84 4.28
N TYR A 103 -1.99 10.21 3.55
CA TYR A 103 -3.36 10.67 3.35
C TYR A 103 -4.36 9.65 3.90
N ALA A 104 -5.40 10.12 4.58
CA ALA A 104 -6.48 9.26 5.07
C ALA A 104 -7.79 9.62 4.35
N LEU A 105 -8.46 8.61 3.81
CA LEU A 105 -9.78 8.74 3.18
C LEU A 105 -10.83 8.21 4.16
N TYR A 106 -11.65 9.09 4.72
CA TYR A 106 -12.75 8.69 5.58
C TYR A 106 -13.97 8.31 4.75
N LEU A 107 -14.50 7.12 5.00
CA LEU A 107 -15.71 6.62 4.38
C LEU A 107 -16.77 6.40 5.47
N SER A 108 -17.82 7.20 5.40
CA SER A 108 -18.88 7.23 6.40
C SER A 108 -19.78 5.99 6.30
N PRO A 109 -20.47 5.63 7.39
CA PRO A 109 -21.44 4.52 7.38
C PRO A 109 -22.57 4.71 6.34
N ASN A 110 -22.89 5.95 5.99
CA ASN A 110 -23.93 6.25 5.02
C ASN A 110 -23.48 6.03 3.57
N GLU A 111 -22.19 6.21 3.29
CA GLU A 111 -21.58 5.98 1.98
C GLU A 111 -21.35 4.50 1.75
N ILE A 112 -20.80 3.81 2.76
CA ILE A 112 -20.62 2.37 2.73
C ILE A 112 -21.78 1.73 3.48
N LYS A 113 -22.95 1.65 2.85
CA LYS A 113 -24.03 0.77 3.34
C LYS A 113 -23.61 -0.69 3.17
N MET A 114 -22.70 -1.16 4.02
CA MET A 114 -22.23 -2.54 4.07
C MET A 114 -23.43 -3.45 4.34
N GLY A 115 -23.79 -4.28 3.36
CA GLY A 115 -24.97 -5.15 3.41
C GLY A 115 -26.23 -4.58 2.72
N GLY A 116 -26.14 -3.40 2.10
CA GLY A 116 -27.25 -2.78 1.36
C GLY A 116 -27.12 -2.93 -0.16
N ARG A 117 -26.22 -2.15 -0.78
CA ARG A 117 -26.05 -2.08 -2.25
C ARG A 117 -24.82 -2.83 -2.77
N GLU A 118 -23.81 -3.01 -1.93
CA GLU A 118 -22.55 -3.69 -2.28
C GLU A 118 -22.09 -4.58 -1.13
N SER A 119 -21.46 -5.71 -1.48
CA SER A 119 -20.92 -6.63 -0.48
C SER A 119 -19.62 -6.07 0.13
N VAL A 120 -19.36 -6.38 1.40
CA VAL A 120 -18.09 -6.03 2.08
C VAL A 120 -16.85 -6.44 1.27
N PRO A 121 -16.76 -7.67 0.71
CA PRO A 121 -15.58 -8.07 -0.06
C PRO A 121 -15.43 -7.31 -1.38
N ASP A 122 -16.52 -6.88 -2.02
CA ASP A 122 -16.43 -6.09 -3.25
C ASP A 122 -15.91 -4.68 -2.99
N VAL A 123 -16.43 -4.02 -1.95
CA VAL A 123 -15.91 -2.71 -1.49
C VAL A 123 -14.43 -2.84 -1.11
N ALA A 124 -14.05 -3.88 -0.37
CA ALA A 124 -12.66 -4.12 0.02
C ALA A 124 -11.75 -4.32 -1.20
N ARG A 125 -12.21 -5.03 -2.24
CA ARG A 125 -11.46 -5.26 -3.48
C ARG A 125 -11.25 -3.96 -4.26
N VAL A 126 -12.28 -3.12 -4.35
CA VAL A 126 -12.18 -1.80 -5.00
C VAL A 126 -11.19 -0.92 -4.24
N LEU A 127 -11.34 -0.80 -2.91
CA LEU A 127 -10.43 0.00 -2.09
C LEU A 127 -8.98 -0.48 -2.19
N SER A 128 -8.74 -1.79 -2.18
CA SER A 128 -7.40 -2.37 -2.30
C SER A 128 -6.68 -2.01 -3.60
N GLY A 129 -7.40 -1.60 -4.65
CA GLY A 129 -6.82 -1.10 -5.90
C GLY A 129 -6.40 0.37 -5.87
N TYR A 130 -6.92 1.16 -4.93
CA TYR A 130 -6.70 2.61 -4.85
C TYR A 130 -5.90 3.05 -3.61
N VAL A 131 -5.95 2.28 -2.52
CA VAL A 131 -5.29 2.63 -1.25
C VAL A 131 -4.23 1.63 -0.84
N ASP A 132 -3.19 2.12 -0.15
CA ASP A 132 -2.11 1.28 0.39
C ASP A 132 -2.52 0.52 1.65
N GLY A 133 -3.58 0.96 2.34
CA GLY A 133 -4.09 0.30 3.54
C GLY A 133 -5.57 0.54 3.78
N VAL A 134 -6.20 -0.38 4.51
CA VAL A 134 -7.61 -0.29 4.90
C VAL A 134 -7.71 -0.51 6.42
N MET A 135 -8.30 0.44 7.12
CA MET A 135 -8.75 0.30 8.49
C MET A 135 -10.27 0.15 8.47
N ALA A 136 -10.77 -0.94 9.04
CA ALA A 136 -12.20 -1.21 9.09
C ALA A 136 -12.68 -1.34 10.54
N ARG A 137 -13.77 -0.65 10.86
CA ARG A 137 -14.51 -0.80 12.11
C ARG A 137 -15.91 -1.33 11.79
N VAL A 138 -16.08 -2.64 11.92
CA VAL A 138 -17.30 -3.38 11.59
C VAL A 138 -18.02 -3.93 12.84
N PHE A 139 -19.29 -4.33 12.70
CA PHE A 139 -20.14 -4.86 13.77
C PHE A 139 -19.72 -6.26 14.26
N ALA A 140 -19.23 -7.12 13.36
CA ALA A 140 -18.84 -8.50 13.66
C ALA A 140 -17.45 -8.82 13.11
N HIS A 141 -16.67 -9.61 13.84
CA HIS A 141 -15.32 -10.05 13.45
C HIS A 141 -15.34 -10.87 12.15
N GLU A 142 -16.49 -11.46 11.81
CA GLU A 142 -16.73 -12.24 10.59
C GLU A 142 -16.64 -11.41 9.29
N HIS A 143 -16.81 -10.09 9.34
CA HIS A 143 -16.72 -9.23 8.14
C HIS A 143 -15.29 -8.84 7.75
N ILE A 144 -14.27 -9.25 8.51
CA ILE A 144 -12.86 -8.90 8.26
C ILE A 144 -12.06 -10.10 7.70
N LEU A 145 -12.63 -11.32 7.73
CA LEU A 145 -11.99 -12.55 7.22
C LEU A 145 -12.29 -12.81 5.75
#